data_AF-A0A2E9W4D9-F1
#
_entry.id   AF-A0A2E9W4D9-F1
#
_cell.length_a   1.000
_cell.length_b   1.000
_cell.length_c   1.000
_cell.angle_alpha   90.00
_cell.angle_beta   90.00
_cell.angle_gamma   90.00
#
_symmetry.space_group_name_H-M   'P 1'
#
loop_
_entity.id
_entity.type
_entity.pdbx_description
1 polymer ?
#
loop_
_entity_poly.entity_id
_entity_poly.type
_entity_poly.pdbx_seq_one_letter_code
_entity_poly.pdbx_strand_id
1 'polypeptide(L)'
;MIVLADYGLPGWDVFHQGLAEQTPLTIGTAVILVGAVLLLAMLVLREPIGVGTIANVIVVGLVLDAVLWVFDEPASVAVRVTLTLTGPIVVAIGSGFYIGVRLGPGPRDGLMTALGQRGITIWKARFGIEAIALTSGILLGGTIGWGTVWFLVAIGPTVHFCLKHLSLPMEPDEAAAA
;
A
#
# COMPACT_ATOMS: atom_id res chain seq x y z
N MET A 1 -2.56 4.16 11.67
CA MET A 1 -3.03 3.18 12.69
C MET A 1 -1.98 2.12 12.98
N ILE A 2 -1.59 1.29 11.99
CA ILE A 2 -0.65 0.18 12.24
C ILE A 2 0.75 0.68 12.63
N VAL A 3 1.21 1.79 12.02
CA VAL A 3 2.48 2.43 12.37
C VAL A 3 2.50 2.87 13.84
N LEU A 4 1.44 3.51 14.32
CA LEU A 4 1.30 3.93 15.72
C LEU A 4 1.20 2.76 16.71
N ALA A 5 0.81 1.58 16.25
CA ALA A 5 0.66 0.42 17.13
C ALA A 5 1.98 -0.29 17.42
N ASP A 6 3.04 -0.01 16.64
CA ASP A 6 4.39 -0.53 16.82
C ASP A 6 4.45 -2.06 17.07
N TYR A 7 3.60 -2.82 16.38
CA TYR A 7 3.60 -4.28 16.43
C TYR A 7 4.01 -4.91 15.10
N GLY A 8 4.69 -4.15 14.25
CA GLY A 8 5.05 -4.51 12.88
C GLY A 8 4.20 -3.82 11.84
N LEU A 9 4.77 -3.65 10.64
CA LEU A 9 4.19 -2.91 9.53
C LEU A 9 3.77 -3.80 8.35
N PRO A 10 2.85 -3.34 7.48
CA PRO A 10 2.66 -3.90 6.14
C PRO A 10 3.98 -3.90 5.33
N GLY A 11 4.18 -4.86 4.44
CA GLY A 11 5.50 -5.09 3.81
C GLY A 11 6.12 -3.89 3.10
N TRP A 12 5.33 -3.06 2.44
CA TRP A 12 5.83 -1.81 1.86
C TRP A 12 6.11 -0.72 2.90
N ASP A 13 5.36 -0.69 3.99
CA ASP A 13 5.61 0.26 5.06
C ASP A 13 6.84 -0.13 5.87
N VAL A 14 7.19 -1.42 5.93
CA VAL A 14 8.52 -1.87 6.38
C VAL A 14 9.62 -1.24 5.53
N PHE A 15 9.44 -1.16 4.20
CA PHE A 15 10.39 -0.48 3.32
C PHE A 15 10.44 1.03 3.54
N HIS A 16 9.29 1.71 3.59
CA HIS A 16 9.25 3.17 3.81
C HIS A 16 9.83 3.55 5.17
N GLN A 17 9.52 2.79 6.21
CA GLN A 17 10.10 2.98 7.54
C GLN A 17 11.60 2.73 7.51
N GLY A 18 12.07 1.61 6.95
CA GLY A 18 13.50 1.34 6.85
C GLY A 18 14.25 2.45 6.09
N LEU A 19 13.66 2.99 5.03
CA LEU A 19 14.25 4.14 4.33
C LEU A 19 14.32 5.39 5.22
N ALA A 20 13.25 5.68 5.98
CA ALA A 20 13.20 6.79 6.92
C ALA A 20 14.20 6.64 8.07
N GLU A 21 14.51 5.42 8.52
CA GLU A 21 15.55 5.16 9.53
C GLU A 21 16.97 5.43 9.00
N GLN A 22 17.20 5.29 7.69
CA GLN A 22 18.51 5.46 7.07
C GLN A 22 18.71 6.86 6.44
N THR A 23 17.70 7.74 6.49
CA THR A 23 17.70 9.03 5.82
C THR A 23 17.04 10.11 6.69
N PRO A 24 17.19 11.41 6.39
CA PRO A 24 16.48 12.46 7.14
C PRO A 24 14.99 12.57 6.74
N LEU A 25 14.43 11.57 6.07
CA LEU A 25 13.06 11.59 5.56
C LEU A 25 12.07 11.13 6.63
N THR A 26 10.87 11.71 6.64
CA THR A 26 9.73 11.13 7.35
C THR A 26 9.20 9.91 6.60
N ILE A 27 8.45 9.04 7.28
CA ILE A 27 7.84 7.86 6.63
C ILE A 27 6.88 8.28 5.51
N GLY A 28 6.06 9.31 5.71
CA GLY A 28 5.17 9.83 4.67
C GLY A 28 5.91 10.42 3.47
N THR A 29 7.02 11.13 3.70
CA THR A 29 7.88 11.60 2.61
C THR A 29 8.51 10.43 1.86
N ALA A 30 8.96 9.38 2.55
CA ALA A 30 9.45 8.17 1.93
C ALA A 30 8.38 7.49 1.05
N VAL A 31 7.13 7.41 1.52
CA VAL A 31 5.98 6.92 0.73
C VAL A 31 5.82 7.73 -0.56
N ILE A 32 5.85 9.06 -0.48
CA ILE A 32 5.68 9.94 -1.64
C ILE A 32 6.82 9.77 -2.64
N LEU A 33 8.07 9.76 -2.16
CA LEU A 33 9.25 9.64 -3.03
C LEU A 33 9.30 8.28 -3.72
N VAL A 34 9.08 7.19 -2.98
CA VAL A 34 9.01 5.85 -3.57
C VAL A 34 7.84 5.75 -4.55
N GLY A 35 6.68 6.30 -4.21
CA GLY A 35 5.54 6.39 -5.12
C GLY A 35 5.84 7.18 -6.38
N ALA A 36 6.56 8.30 -6.29
CA ALA A 36 7.00 9.09 -7.43
C ALA A 36 7.97 8.31 -8.33
N VAL A 37 8.91 7.56 -7.74
CA VAL A 37 9.79 6.64 -8.49
C VAL A 37 8.99 5.57 -9.22
N LEU A 38 7.98 4.97 -8.57
CA LEU A 38 7.10 3.99 -9.21
C LEU A 38 6.27 4.61 -10.34
N LEU A 39 5.76 5.84 -10.17
CA LEU A 39 5.06 6.57 -11.23
C LEU A 39 5.98 6.86 -12.42
N LEU A 40 7.23 7.25 -12.18
CA LEU A 40 8.22 7.42 -13.25
C LEU A 40 8.52 6.10 -13.96
N ALA A 41 8.63 5.01 -13.21
CA ALA A 41 8.80 3.68 -13.79
C ALA A 41 7.59 3.30 -14.67
N MET A 42 6.36 3.55 -14.20
CA MET A 42 5.15 3.35 -15.00
C MET A 42 5.16 4.18 -16.29
N LEU A 43 5.57 5.45 -16.21
CA LEU A 43 5.67 6.32 -17.39
C LEU A 43 6.67 5.77 -18.41
N VAL A 44 7.85 5.35 -17.96
CA VAL A 44 8.88 4.72 -18.82
C VAL A 44 8.36 3.40 -19.41
N LEU A 45 7.61 2.64 -18.64
CA LEU A 45 7.03 1.35 -19.05
C LEU A 45 5.76 1.50 -19.89
N ARG A 46 5.27 2.72 -20.08
CA ARG A 46 4.04 3.10 -20.81
C ARG A 46 2.75 2.56 -20.19
N GLU A 47 2.71 2.45 -18.87
CA GLU A 47 1.49 2.12 -18.13
C GLU A 47 0.61 3.36 -17.92
N PRO A 48 -0.73 3.22 -17.96
CA PRO A 48 -1.64 4.32 -17.73
C PRO A 48 -1.53 4.82 -16.28
N ILE A 49 -1.36 6.13 -16.12
CA ILE A 49 -1.37 6.83 -14.84
C ILE A 49 -2.66 7.63 -14.76
N GLY A 50 -3.55 7.24 -13.84
CA GLY A 50 -4.77 7.99 -13.59
C GLY A 50 -4.62 9.00 -12.48
N VAL A 51 -5.59 9.91 -12.36
CA VAL A 51 -5.63 10.92 -11.28
C VAL A 51 -5.65 10.24 -9.91
N GLY A 52 -6.33 9.10 -9.80
CA GLY A 52 -6.36 8.30 -8.59
C GLY A 52 -4.98 7.77 -8.20
N THR A 53 -4.13 7.38 -9.15
CA THR A 53 -2.77 6.89 -8.88
C THR A 53 -1.91 7.99 -8.25
N ILE A 54 -1.96 9.20 -8.81
CA ILE A 54 -1.20 10.35 -8.31
C ILE A 54 -1.73 10.77 -6.94
N ALA A 55 -3.06 10.87 -6.81
CA ALA A 55 -3.71 11.21 -5.55
C ALA A 55 -3.37 10.19 -4.46
N ASN A 56 -3.34 8.90 -4.76
CA ASN A 56 -2.97 7.85 -3.81
C ASN A 56 -1.56 8.08 -3.25
N VAL A 57 -0.57 8.30 -4.11
CA VAL A 57 0.83 8.54 -3.68
C VAL A 57 0.91 9.76 -2.76
N ILE A 58 0.31 10.88 -3.15
CA ILE A 58 0.42 12.14 -2.42
C ILE A 58 -0.39 12.10 -1.12
N VAL A 59 -1.67 11.74 -1.19
CA VAL A 59 -2.59 11.79 -0.06
C VAL A 59 -2.20 10.79 1.01
N VAL A 60 -1.79 9.57 0.64
CA VAL A 60 -1.40 8.55 1.64
C VAL A 60 -0.18 9.01 2.43
N GLY A 61 0.85 9.53 1.77
CA GLY A 61 2.05 10.01 2.47
C GLY A 61 1.77 11.23 3.35
N LEU A 62 1.03 12.22 2.84
CA LEU A 62 0.68 13.42 3.61
C LEU A 62 -0.17 13.09 4.83
N VAL A 63 -1.18 12.22 4.68
CA VAL A 63 -2.03 11.80 5.80
C VAL A 63 -1.22 10.99 6.80
N LEU A 64 -0.30 10.14 6.36
CA LEU A 64 0.57 9.39 7.25
C LEU A 64 1.40 10.31 8.13
N ASP A 65 2.11 11.28 7.54
CA ASP A 65 2.90 12.25 8.31
C ASP A 65 2.03 13.12 9.20
N ALA A 66 0.88 13.58 8.72
CA ALA A 66 -0.05 14.37 9.54
C ALA A 66 -0.53 13.59 10.76
N VAL A 67 -0.85 12.30 10.61
CA VAL A 67 -1.26 11.44 11.72
C VAL A 67 -0.11 11.22 12.70
N LEU A 68 1.10 10.94 12.23
CA LEU A 68 2.27 10.74 13.08
C LEU A 68 2.74 12.02 13.78
N TRP A 69 2.43 13.18 13.20
CA TRP A 69 2.71 14.48 13.81
C TRP A 69 1.69 14.88 14.89
N VAL A 70 0.42 14.49 14.71
CA VAL A 70 -0.66 14.82 15.65
C VAL A 70 -0.78 13.82 16.79
N PHE A 71 -0.49 12.54 16.54
CA PHE A 71 -0.69 11.47 17.50
C PHE A 71 0.64 10.84 17.92
N ASP A 72 0.89 10.84 19.22
CA ASP A 72 1.97 10.07 19.82
C ASP A 72 1.64 8.56 19.84
N GLU A 73 2.68 7.75 20.08
CA GLU A 73 2.51 6.32 20.29
C GLU A 73 1.62 6.05 21.54
N PRO A 74 0.54 5.27 21.42
CA PRO A 74 -0.31 4.97 22.55
C PRO A 74 0.41 4.10 23.60
N ALA A 75 0.52 4.58 24.84
CA ALA A 75 1.10 3.81 25.94
C ALA A 75 0.28 2.56 26.31
N SER A 76 -1.02 2.53 25.99
CA SER A 76 -1.90 1.42 26.33
C SER A 76 -1.77 0.27 25.33
N VAL A 77 -1.36 -0.90 25.81
CA VAL A 77 -1.32 -2.16 25.05
C VAL A 77 -2.68 -2.46 24.40
N ALA A 78 -3.79 -2.23 25.13
CA ALA A 78 -5.13 -2.46 24.60
C ALA A 78 -5.44 -1.56 23.38
N VAL A 79 -4.98 -0.31 23.41
CA VAL A 79 -5.13 0.62 22.27
C VAL A 79 -4.27 0.16 21.10
N ARG A 80 -2.99 -0.16 21.33
CA ARG A 80 -2.08 -0.65 20.29
C ARG A 80 -2.63 -1.91 19.60
N VAL A 81 -3.08 -2.90 20.39
CA VAL A 81 -3.71 -4.12 19.85
C VAL A 81 -4.95 -3.79 19.02
N THR A 82 -5.82 -2.91 19.52
CA THR A 82 -7.03 -2.49 18.79
C THR A 82 -6.65 -1.85 17.44
N LEU A 83 -5.69 -0.93 17.44
CA LEU A 83 -5.21 -0.28 16.21
C LEU A 83 -4.63 -1.28 15.20
N THR A 84 -3.87 -2.27 15.66
CA THR A 84 -3.33 -3.34 14.80
C THR A 84 -4.45 -4.21 14.22
N LEU A 85 -5.43 -4.59 15.03
CA LEU A 85 -6.54 -5.45 14.60
C LEU A 85 -7.46 -4.74 13.59
N THR A 86 -7.78 -3.47 13.83
CA THR A 86 -8.69 -2.70 12.97
C THR A 86 -8.01 -2.09 11.74
N GLY A 87 -6.69 -1.92 11.78
CA GLY A 87 -5.92 -1.29 10.71
C GLY A 87 -6.20 -1.85 9.30
N PRO A 88 -6.08 -3.17 9.07
CA PRO A 88 -6.38 -3.77 7.76
C PRO A 88 -7.81 -3.52 7.28
N ILE A 89 -8.78 -3.43 8.19
CA ILE A 89 -10.19 -3.20 7.86
C ILE A 89 -10.38 -1.78 7.31
N VAL A 90 -9.79 -0.79 7.98
CA VAL A 90 -9.83 0.61 7.52
C VAL A 90 -9.12 0.76 6.18
N VAL A 91 -7.96 0.11 6.02
CA VAL A 91 -7.24 0.08 4.74
C VAL A 91 -8.12 -0.55 3.65
N ALA A 92 -8.77 -1.68 3.94
CA ALA A 92 -9.63 -2.37 2.97
C ALA A 92 -10.82 -1.53 2.51
N ILE A 93 -11.46 -0.78 3.42
CA ILE A 93 -12.54 0.15 3.09
C ILE A 93 -12.02 1.25 2.17
N GLY A 94 -10.88 1.87 2.51
CA GLY A 94 -10.24 2.89 1.68
C GLY A 94 -9.85 2.36 0.30
N SER A 95 -9.27 1.16 0.23
CA SER A 95 -8.98 0.47 -1.02
C SER A 95 -10.24 0.19 -1.84
N GLY A 96 -11.34 -0.20 -1.20
CA GLY A 96 -12.63 -0.41 -1.85
C GLY A 96 -13.13 0.86 -2.55
N PHE A 97 -13.10 2.01 -1.86
CA PHE A 97 -13.48 3.30 -2.46
C PHE A 97 -12.53 3.75 -3.56
N TYR A 98 -11.21 3.68 -3.31
CA TYR A 98 -10.19 4.15 -4.25
C TYR A 98 -10.18 3.32 -5.55
N ILE A 99 -10.19 2.00 -5.43
CA ILE A 99 -10.16 1.09 -6.58
C ILE A 99 -11.54 1.06 -7.26
N GLY A 100 -12.62 1.11 -6.48
CA GLY A 100 -13.99 1.01 -6.96
C GLY A 100 -14.42 2.09 -7.94
N VAL A 101 -13.78 3.26 -7.92
CA VAL A 101 -14.04 4.39 -8.84
C VAL A 101 -13.20 4.37 -10.12
N ARG A 102 -12.30 3.38 -10.30
CA ARG A 102 -11.54 3.13 -11.53
C ARG A 102 -10.69 4.31 -12.04
N LEU A 103 -10.23 5.20 -11.15
CA LEU A 103 -9.44 6.39 -11.51
C LEU A 103 -7.95 6.10 -11.77
N GLY A 104 -7.61 4.89 -12.22
CA GLY A 104 -6.25 4.42 -12.49
C GLY A 104 -5.70 3.46 -11.42
N PRO A 105 -4.84 2.51 -11.83
CA PRO A 105 -4.29 1.48 -10.95
C PRO A 105 -3.36 2.10 -9.89
N GLY A 106 -3.16 1.43 -8.76
CA GLY A 106 -2.14 1.84 -7.78
C GLY A 106 -0.73 1.76 -8.39
N PRO A 107 0.24 2.55 -7.91
CA PRO A 107 1.60 2.58 -8.48
C PRO A 107 2.28 1.21 -8.48
N ARG A 108 2.00 0.39 -7.45
CA ARG A 108 2.50 -0.99 -7.30
C ARG A 108 1.83 -1.93 -8.31
N ASP A 109 0.53 -1.75 -8.52
CA ASP A 109 -0.27 -2.56 -9.45
C ASP A 109 0.07 -2.23 -10.91
N GLY A 110 0.39 -0.97 -11.20
CA GLY A 110 0.93 -0.55 -12.49
C GLY A 110 2.24 -1.25 -12.83
N LEU A 111 3.19 -1.31 -11.87
CA LEU A 111 4.44 -2.05 -12.08
C LEU A 111 4.20 -3.56 -12.30
N MET A 112 3.28 -4.16 -11.53
CA MET A 112 2.88 -5.56 -11.72
C MET A 112 2.31 -5.81 -13.13
N THR A 113 1.44 -4.92 -13.60
CA THR A 113 0.81 -5.00 -14.93
C THR A 113 1.85 -4.84 -16.04
N ALA A 114 2.79 -3.91 -15.88
CA ALA A 114 3.90 -3.71 -16.81
C ALA A 114 4.78 -4.95 -16.98
N LEU A 115 5.07 -5.65 -15.89
CA LEU A 115 5.82 -6.91 -15.93
C LEU A 115 4.99 -8.03 -16.57
N GLY A 116 3.67 -8.04 -16.30
CA GLY A 116 2.69 -8.89 -16.96
C GLY A 116 2.73 -8.82 -18.48
N GLN A 117 2.64 -7.60 -19.02
CA GLN A 117 2.70 -7.34 -20.46
C GLN A 117 4.05 -7.74 -21.09
N ARG A 118 5.11 -7.86 -20.29
CA ARG A 118 6.45 -8.28 -20.71
C ARG A 118 6.69 -9.79 -20.54
N GLY A 119 5.64 -10.56 -20.30
CA GLY A 119 5.67 -12.03 -20.26
C GLY A 119 5.94 -12.64 -18.88
N ILE A 120 6.01 -11.84 -17.82
CA ILE A 120 6.11 -12.35 -16.46
C ILE A 120 4.71 -12.70 -15.95
N THR A 121 4.53 -13.89 -15.41
CA THR A 121 3.23 -14.27 -14.81
C THR A 121 2.85 -13.29 -13.69
N ILE A 122 1.63 -12.77 -13.69
CA ILE A 122 1.17 -11.72 -12.75
C ILE A 122 1.46 -12.05 -11.28
N TRP A 123 1.20 -13.29 -10.85
CA TRP A 123 1.48 -13.68 -9.46
C TRP A 123 2.98 -13.63 -9.13
N LYS A 124 3.87 -13.97 -10.08
CA LYS A 124 5.33 -13.89 -9.92
C LYS A 124 5.80 -12.44 -9.86
N ALA A 125 5.25 -11.59 -10.73
CA ALA A 125 5.52 -10.16 -10.71
C ALA A 125 5.14 -9.55 -9.36
N ARG A 126 3.92 -9.84 -8.88
CA ARG A 126 3.44 -9.37 -7.57
C ARG A 126 4.32 -9.88 -6.44
N PHE A 127 4.57 -11.19 -6.40
CA PHE A 127 5.42 -11.78 -5.37
C PHE A 127 6.81 -11.16 -5.36
N GLY A 128 7.46 -11.00 -6.53
CA GLY A 128 8.78 -10.41 -6.63
C GLY A 128 8.83 -8.97 -6.15
N ILE A 129 7.87 -8.15 -6.56
CA ILE A 129 7.75 -6.75 -6.11
C ILE A 129 7.59 -6.67 -4.59
N GLU A 130 6.68 -7.45 -4.00
CA GLU A 130 6.43 -7.47 -2.56
C GLU A 130 7.64 -8.01 -1.78
N ALA A 131 8.28 -9.07 -2.29
CA ALA A 131 9.46 -9.68 -1.68
C ALA A 131 10.65 -8.73 -1.70
N ILE A 132 10.88 -8.01 -2.80
CA ILE A 132 11.95 -7.00 -2.89
C ILE A 132 11.69 -5.88 -1.88
N ALA A 133 10.49 -5.29 -1.88
CA ALA A 133 10.15 -4.22 -0.94
C ALA A 133 10.35 -4.67 0.52
N LEU A 134 9.76 -5.82 0.90
CA LEU A 134 9.88 -6.35 2.25
C LEU A 134 11.34 -6.64 2.63
N THR A 135 12.09 -7.32 1.77
CA THR A 135 13.49 -7.68 2.05
C THR A 135 14.36 -6.43 2.17
N SER A 136 14.21 -5.47 1.25
CA SER A 136 14.90 -4.18 1.34
C SER A 136 14.53 -3.43 2.62
N GLY A 137 13.26 -3.43 3.02
CA GLY A 137 12.82 -2.82 4.26
C GLY A 137 13.47 -3.45 5.50
N ILE A 138 13.50 -4.78 5.58
CA ILE A 138 14.18 -5.51 6.66
C ILE A 138 15.67 -5.13 6.74
N LEU A 139 16.34 -5.12 5.58
CA LEU A 139 17.77 -4.80 5.51
C LEU A 139 18.08 -3.35 5.92
N LEU A 140 17.14 -2.43 5.69
CA LEU A 140 17.24 -1.03 6.10
C LEU A 140 16.82 -0.79 7.56
N GLY A 141 16.35 -1.82 8.28
CA GLY A 141 15.97 -1.74 9.69
C GLY A 141 14.47 -1.54 9.96
N GLY A 142 13.60 -1.76 8.97
CA GLY A 142 12.15 -1.67 9.15
C GLY A 142 11.59 -2.72 10.11
N THR A 143 10.55 -2.37 10.85
CA THR A 143 9.99 -3.19 11.93
C THR A 143 9.04 -4.27 11.41
N ILE A 144 9.31 -5.52 11.79
CA ILE A 144 8.40 -6.66 11.59
C ILE A 144 7.93 -7.18 12.94
N GLY A 145 6.66 -7.54 13.01
CA GLY A 145 6.08 -8.17 14.20
C GLY A 145 4.81 -8.94 13.87
N TRP A 146 4.08 -9.33 14.91
CA TRP A 146 2.84 -10.10 14.74
C TRP A 146 1.77 -9.31 13.96
N GLY A 147 1.79 -7.98 14.05
CA GLY A 147 0.92 -7.09 13.28
C GLY A 147 1.16 -7.18 11.77
N THR A 148 2.40 -7.43 11.34
CA THR A 148 2.74 -7.70 9.94
C THR A 148 2.07 -8.98 9.45
N VAL A 149 2.14 -10.05 10.25
CA VAL A 149 1.51 -11.34 9.92
C VAL A 149 -0.01 -11.20 9.90
N TRP A 150 -0.58 -10.54 10.89
CA TRP A 150 -2.01 -10.25 10.94
C TRP A 150 -2.46 -9.46 9.70
N PHE A 151 -1.75 -8.39 9.36
CA PHE A 151 -2.08 -7.59 8.19
C PHE A 151 -2.06 -8.42 6.92
N LEU A 152 -1.03 -9.23 6.72
CA LEU A 152 -0.90 -10.11 5.56
C LEU A 152 -2.09 -11.06 5.40
N VAL A 153 -2.55 -11.67 6.49
CA VAL A 153 -3.68 -12.61 6.48
C VAL A 153 -5.02 -11.88 6.32
N ALA A 154 -5.20 -10.75 6.99
CA ALA A 154 -6.48 -10.04 7.03
C ALA A 154 -6.75 -9.23 5.76
N ILE A 155 -5.74 -8.59 5.17
CA ILE A 155 -5.97 -7.59 4.13
C ILE A 155 -6.63 -8.18 2.88
N GLY A 156 -6.23 -9.37 2.43
CA GLY A 156 -6.75 -9.99 1.21
C GLY A 156 -8.27 -10.23 1.25
N PRO A 157 -8.78 -11.04 2.20
CA PRO A 157 -10.22 -11.28 2.36
C PRO A 157 -11.01 -10.00 2.57
N THR A 158 -10.49 -9.05 3.37
CA THR A 158 -11.22 -7.82 3.71
C THR A 158 -11.32 -6.88 2.51
N VAL A 159 -10.24 -6.72 1.73
CA VAL A 159 -10.27 -5.95 0.48
C VAL A 159 -11.22 -6.59 -0.52
N HIS A 160 -11.19 -7.92 -0.69
CA HIS A 160 -12.12 -8.62 -1.59
C HIS A 160 -13.59 -8.35 -1.21
N PHE A 161 -13.90 -8.43 0.09
CA PHE A 161 -15.24 -8.10 0.59
C PHE A 161 -15.62 -6.63 0.29
N CYS A 162 -14.73 -5.68 0.57
CA CYS A 162 -14.98 -4.26 0.32
C CYS A 162 -15.16 -3.95 -1.16
N LEU A 163 -14.32 -4.50 -2.04
CA LEU A 163 -14.45 -4.32 -3.48
C LEU A 163 -15.82 -4.81 -3.99
N LYS A 164 -16.25 -6.00 -3.57
CA LYS A 164 -17.55 -6.55 -3.95
C LYS A 164 -18.74 -5.62 -3.63
N HIS A 165 -18.66 -4.82 -2.57
CA HIS A 165 -19.76 -3.97 -2.10
C HIS A 165 -19.59 -2.49 -2.42
N LEU A 166 -18.36 -2.02 -2.66
CA LEU A 166 -18.04 -0.60 -2.85
C LEU A 166 -17.58 -0.28 -4.29
N SER A 167 -17.37 -1.28 -5.15
CA SER A 167 -17.02 -1.03 -6.55
C SER A 167 -18.23 -0.62 -7.37
N LEU A 168 -18.04 0.36 -8.26
CA LEU A 168 -19.05 0.69 -9.26
C LEU A 168 -19.28 -0.50 -10.21
N PRO A 169 -20.54 -0.73 -10.66
CA PRO A 169 -20.85 -1.75 -11.65
C PRO A 169 -19.97 -1.60 -12.90
N MET A 170 -19.56 -2.73 -13.50
CA MET A 170 -18.88 -2.69 -14.81
C MET A 170 -19.87 -2.23 -15.88
N GLU A 171 -19.44 -1.28 -16.71
CA GLU A 171 -20.13 -1.07 -17.98
C GLU A 171 -19.95 -2.31 -18.87
N PRO A 172 -20.95 -2.68 -19.69
CA PRO A 172 -20.92 -3.92 -20.48
C PRO A 172 -19.68 -4.08 -21.37
N ASP A 173 -19.14 -2.98 -21.88
CA ASP A 173 -17.96 -2.98 -22.77
C ASP A 173 -16.65 -3.31 -22.03
N GLU A 174 -16.56 -3.01 -20.72
CA GLU A 174 -15.38 -3.34 -19.90
C GLU A 174 -15.41 -4.81 -19.42
N ALA A 175 -16.61 -5.36 -19.19
CA ALA A 175 -16.79 -6.76 -18.79
C ALA A 175 -16.38 -7.75 -19.88
N ALA A 176 -16.44 -7.34 -21.16
CA ALA A 176 -16.05 -8.16 -22.29
C ALA A 176 -14.52 -8.19 -22.54
N ALA A 177 -13.77 -7.30 -21.89
CA ALA A 177 -12.32 -7.14 -22.06
C ALA A 177 -11.46 -7.70 -20.91
N ALA A 178 -12.08 -8.16 -19.82
CA ALA A 178 -11.44 -8.74 -18.63
C ALA A 178 -11.46 -10.28 -18.65
#